data_AF-A0A0F9AUG3-F1
#
_entry.id   AF-A0A0F9AUG3-F1
#
_cell.length_a   1.000
_cell.length_b   1.000
_cell.length_c   1.000
_cell.angle_alpha   90.00
_cell.angle_beta   90.00
_cell.angle_gamma   90.00
#
_symmetry.space_group_name_H-M   'P 1'
#
loop_
_entity.id
_entity.type
_entity.pdbx_description
1 polymer ?
#
loop_
_entity_poly.entity_id
_entity_poly.type
_entity_poly.pdbx_seq_one_letter_code
_entity_poly.pdbx_strand_id
1 'polypeptide(L)'
;MALGDYLTDAEWDACFYHCASVGNLGTAMHEVIEKALAAGYRFSGLDEHGAKLQQLTSGNPDKFCFVMGLGEKRSKVEAMSRMMGIFENGRRWLKEHLPELVTETDDEWEAQKVESNRTSEVRN
;
A
#
# COMPACT_ATOMS: atom_id res chain seq x y z
N MET A 1 13.88 13.86 -2.76
CA MET A 1 13.06 12.84 -3.44
C MET A 1 12.62 11.80 -2.43
N ALA A 2 11.35 11.41 -2.49
CA ALA A 2 10.73 10.51 -1.51
C ALA A 2 11.17 9.07 -1.76
N LEU A 3 11.05 8.20 -0.75
CA LEU A 3 11.38 6.78 -0.89
C LEU A 3 10.41 6.06 -1.85
N GLY A 4 9.14 6.48 -1.87
CA GLY A 4 8.12 5.95 -2.78
C GLY A 4 8.42 6.13 -4.27
N ASP A 5 9.30 7.07 -4.65
CA ASP A 5 9.70 7.28 -6.05
C ASP A 5 10.62 6.15 -6.58
N TYR A 6 11.09 5.29 -5.68
CA TYR A 6 12.01 4.17 -5.95
C TYR A 6 11.32 2.81 -5.79
N LEU A 7 10.02 2.82 -5.50
CA LEU A 7 9.20 1.63 -5.36
C LEU A 7 8.32 1.47 -6.60
N THR A 8 8.09 0.23 -7.02
CA THR A 8 7.06 -0.10 -7.99
C THR A 8 5.68 0.22 -7.39
N ASP A 9 4.66 0.26 -8.24
CA ASP A 9 3.29 0.48 -7.80
C ASP A 9 2.84 -0.58 -6.76
N ALA A 10 3.24 -1.85 -6.93
CA ALA A 10 2.86 -2.94 -6.03
C ALA A 10 3.62 -2.89 -4.70
N GLU A 11 4.93 -2.59 -4.73
CA GLU A 11 5.74 -2.40 -3.52
C GLU A 11 5.21 -1.22 -2.68
N TRP A 12 4.80 -0.12 -3.35
CA TRP A 12 4.20 1.02 -2.68
C TRP A 12 2.84 0.68 -2.07
N ASP A 13 1.99 -0.04 -2.81
CA ASP A 13 0.69 -0.51 -2.32
C ASP A 13 0.86 -1.41 -1.08
N ALA A 14 1.89 -2.27 -1.05
CA ALA A 14 2.24 -3.11 0.11
C ALA A 14 2.63 -2.28 1.33
N CYS A 15 3.47 -1.25 1.14
CA CYS A 15 3.82 -0.32 2.21
C CYS A 15 2.59 0.44 2.73
N PHE A 16 1.70 0.84 1.83
CA PHE A 16 0.47 1.53 2.20
C PHE A 16 -0.51 0.62 2.95
N TYR A 17 -0.61 -0.65 2.55
CA TYR A 17 -1.37 -1.65 3.29
C TYR A 17 -0.86 -1.77 4.74
N HIS A 18 0.45 -2.00 4.91
CA HIS A 18 1.07 -2.15 6.22
C HIS A 18 0.97 -0.88 7.08
N CYS A 19 0.93 0.29 6.45
CA CYS A 19 0.68 1.57 7.11
C CYS A 19 -0.65 1.59 7.90
N ALA A 20 -1.66 0.81 7.52
CA ALA A 20 -2.89 0.71 8.30
C ALA A 20 -2.67 0.07 9.68
N SER A 21 -1.68 -0.80 9.82
CA SER A 21 -1.32 -1.46 11.07
C SER A 21 -0.38 -0.60 11.93
N VAL A 22 0.59 0.07 11.30
CA VAL A 22 1.63 0.84 12.04
C VAL A 22 1.33 2.35 12.15
N GLY A 23 0.37 2.87 11.40
CA GLY A 23 -0.09 4.26 11.47
C GLY A 23 0.83 5.31 10.84
N ASN A 24 1.99 4.91 10.30
CA ASN A 24 2.94 5.82 9.64
C ASN A 24 3.53 5.21 8.36
N LEU A 25 3.38 5.89 7.23
CA LEU A 25 3.81 5.38 5.94
C LEU A 25 5.35 5.26 5.83
N GLY A 26 6.10 6.18 6.45
CA GLY A 26 7.56 6.11 6.45
C GLY A 26 8.06 4.89 7.23
N THR A 27 7.50 4.64 8.42
CA THR A 27 7.78 3.43 9.21
C THR A 27 7.39 2.18 8.45
N ALA A 28 6.19 2.16 7.85
CA ALA A 28 5.73 1.02 7.07
C ALA A 28 6.65 0.70 5.90
N MET A 29 7.11 1.73 5.16
CA MET A 29 8.08 1.56 4.09
C MET A 29 9.38 0.94 4.59
N HIS A 30 9.93 1.45 5.70
CA HIS A 30 11.15 0.89 6.27
C HIS A 30 10.99 -0.58 6.67
N GLU A 31 9.93 -0.93 7.39
CA GLU A 31 9.69 -2.31 7.84
C GLU A 31 9.48 -3.27 6.66
N VAL A 32 8.69 -2.88 5.65
CA VAL A 32 8.45 -3.71 4.47
C VAL A 32 9.74 -3.89 3.67
N ILE A 33 10.51 -2.83 3.44
CA ILE A 33 11.77 -2.91 2.69
C ILE A 33 12.79 -3.79 3.42
N GLU A 34 12.99 -3.57 4.72
CA GLU A 34 13.95 -4.34 5.51
C GLU A 34 13.60 -5.84 5.50
N LYS A 35 12.34 -6.18 5.75
CA LYS A 35 11.88 -7.57 5.74
C LYS A 35 11.96 -8.20 4.36
N ALA A 36 11.57 -7.48 3.31
CA ALA A 36 11.65 -7.96 1.94
C ALA A 36 13.10 -8.26 1.53
N LEU A 37 14.04 -7.36 1.83
CA LEU A 37 15.46 -7.58 1.58
C LEU A 37 16.00 -8.77 2.37
N ALA A 38 15.62 -8.91 3.64
CA ALA A 38 15.98 -10.06 4.47
C ALA A 38 15.41 -11.37 3.94
N ALA A 39 14.23 -11.34 3.31
CA ALA A 39 13.61 -12.48 2.62
C ALA A 39 14.21 -12.76 1.23
N GLY A 40 15.18 -11.96 0.79
CA GLY A 40 15.86 -12.12 -0.51
C GLY A 40 15.13 -11.48 -1.69
N TYR A 41 14.08 -10.68 -1.45
CA TYR A 41 13.42 -9.90 -2.49
C TYR A 41 14.37 -8.84 -3.03
N ARG A 42 14.32 -8.61 -4.35
CA ARG A 42 15.13 -7.59 -5.03
C ARG A 42 14.24 -6.49 -5.55
N PHE A 43 14.36 -5.31 -4.94
CA PHE A 43 13.68 -4.11 -5.40
C PHE A 43 14.26 -3.63 -6.73
N SER A 44 13.41 -3.07 -7.57
CA SER A 44 13.85 -2.52 -8.85
C SER A 44 14.51 -1.14 -8.71
N GLY A 45 14.10 -0.34 -7.74
CA GLY A 45 14.63 1.01 -7.52
C GLY A 45 15.57 1.15 -6.32
N LEU A 46 15.76 0.09 -5.52
CA LEU A 46 16.66 0.08 -4.36
C LEU A 46 17.81 -0.90 -4.55
N ASP A 47 18.92 -0.66 -3.86
CA ASP A 47 20.02 -1.64 -3.76
C ASP A 47 19.76 -2.69 -2.67
N GLU A 48 20.73 -3.60 -2.49
CA GLU A 48 20.68 -4.68 -1.50
C GLU A 48 20.68 -4.22 -0.04
N HIS A 49 20.90 -2.92 0.21
CA HIS A 49 20.85 -2.30 1.53
C HIS A 49 19.61 -1.41 1.70
N GLY A 50 18.71 -1.36 0.72
CA GLY A 50 17.53 -0.51 0.73
C GLY A 50 17.83 0.95 0.44
N ALA A 51 19.03 1.28 -0.05
CA ALA A 51 19.38 2.61 -0.48
C ALA A 51 18.87 2.87 -1.90
N LYS A 52 18.66 4.14 -2.21
CA LYS A 52 18.10 4.61 -3.49
C LYS A 52 19.08 4.32 -4.63
N LEU A 53 18.69 3.46 -5.56
CA LEU A 53 19.50 3.09 -6.72
C LEU A 53 19.04 3.81 -7.99
N GLN A 54 17.77 3.63 -8.36
CA GLN A 54 17.18 4.26 -9.54
C GLN A 54 15.74 4.66 -9.29
N GLN A 55 15.41 5.87 -9.72
CA GLN A 55 14.03 6.33 -9.68
C GLN A 55 13.20 5.57 -10.72
N LEU A 56 11.99 5.18 -10.34
CA LEU A 56 11.07 4.49 -11.22
C LEU A 56 10.02 5.48 -11.73
N THR A 57 9.58 5.29 -12.98
CA THR A 57 8.38 5.95 -13.49
C THR A 57 7.17 5.24 -12.91
N SER A 58 6.67 5.69 -11.75
CA SER A 58 5.55 5.09 -11.03
C SER A 58 4.38 6.06 -10.85
N GLY A 59 3.19 5.51 -10.62
CA GLY A 59 1.99 6.30 -10.28
C GLY A 59 1.96 6.75 -8.81
N ASN A 60 3.04 6.50 -8.06
CA ASN A 60 3.07 6.66 -6.61
C ASN A 60 2.87 8.11 -6.13
N PRO A 61 3.41 9.15 -6.79
CA PRO A 61 3.10 10.53 -6.42
C PRO A 61 1.59 10.85 -6.50
N ASP A 62 0.92 10.38 -7.55
CA ASP A 62 -0.52 10.55 -7.72
C ASP A 62 -1.31 9.75 -6.69
N LYS A 63 -0.87 8.52 -6.36
CA LYS A 63 -1.46 7.71 -5.27
C LYS A 63 -1.31 8.41 -3.92
N PHE A 64 -0.15 9.00 -3.63
CA PHE A 64 0.09 9.74 -2.40
C PHE A 64 -0.81 10.97 -2.29
N CYS A 65 -0.88 11.80 -3.33
CA CYS A 65 -1.78 12.95 -3.37
C CYS A 65 -3.26 12.54 -3.21
N PHE A 66 -3.65 11.43 -3.85
CA PHE A 66 -4.98 10.86 -3.74
C PHE A 66 -5.30 10.41 -2.31
N VAL A 67 -4.41 9.65 -1.67
CA VAL A 67 -4.58 9.17 -0.29
C VAL A 67 -4.64 10.31 0.71
N MET A 68 -3.84 11.36 0.52
CA MET A 68 -3.81 12.54 1.39
C MET A 68 -4.99 13.50 1.17
N GLY A 69 -5.90 13.21 0.23
CA GLY A 69 -7.01 14.09 -0.10
C GLY A 69 -6.60 15.39 -0.79
N LEU A 70 -5.38 15.47 -1.33
CA LEU A 70 -4.79 16.70 -1.90
C LEU A 70 -5.21 16.96 -3.36
N GLY A 71 -6.32 16.40 -3.82
CA GLY A 71 -6.77 16.49 -5.21
C GLY A 71 -8.28 16.25 -5.37
N GLU A 72 -9.10 17.18 -4.90
CA GLU A 72 -10.56 17.01 -4.90
C GLU A 72 -11.25 17.62 -6.13
N LYS A 73 -11.61 16.73 -7.07
CA LYS A 73 -12.79 16.83 -7.96
C LYS A 73 -13.34 15.43 -8.32
N ARG A 74 -13.29 14.46 -7.40
CA ARG A 74 -13.78 13.08 -7.65
C ARG A 74 -14.90 12.72 -6.70
N SER A 75 -15.78 11.82 -7.14
CA SER A 75 -16.85 11.33 -6.27
C SER A 75 -16.28 10.49 -5.13
N LYS A 76 -16.96 10.48 -3.98
CA LYS A 76 -16.60 9.65 -2.82
C LYS A 76 -16.50 8.16 -3.18
N VAL A 77 -17.35 7.69 -4.10
CA VAL A 77 -17.39 6.31 -4.57
C VAL A 77 -16.13 5.95 -5.37
N GLU A 78 -15.70 6.81 -6.30
CA GLU A 78 -14.47 6.59 -7.06
C GLU A 78 -13.23 6.61 -6.16
N ALA A 79 -13.23 7.48 -5.14
CA ALA A 79 -12.15 7.51 -4.16
C ALA A 79 -12.10 6.20 -3.35
N MET A 80 -13.22 5.75 -2.78
CA MET A 80 -13.27 4.47 -2.06
C MET A 80 -12.83 3.30 -2.94
N SER A 81 -13.31 3.20 -4.17
CA SER A 81 -12.94 2.12 -5.10
C SER A 81 -11.43 2.10 -5.37
N ARG A 82 -10.83 3.28 -5.64
CA ARG A 82 -9.39 3.38 -5.87
C ARG A 82 -8.59 3.03 -4.61
N MET A 83 -9.03 3.47 -3.43
CA MET A 83 -8.38 3.15 -2.17
C MET A 83 -8.43 1.65 -1.88
N MET A 84 -9.58 1.00 -2.08
CA MET A 84 -9.71 -0.45 -1.93
C MET A 84 -8.80 -1.22 -2.89
N GLY A 85 -8.66 -0.76 -4.14
CA GLY A 85 -7.72 -1.36 -5.08
C GLY A 85 -6.26 -1.31 -4.61
N ILE A 86 -5.85 -0.21 -3.97
CA ILE A 86 -4.50 -0.09 -3.37
C ILE A 86 -4.35 -1.11 -2.23
N PHE A 87 -5.34 -1.21 -1.33
CA PHE A 87 -5.29 -2.18 -0.24
C PHE A 87 -5.26 -3.63 -0.73
N GLU A 88 -6.08 -3.99 -1.72
CA GLU A 88 -6.10 -5.36 -2.26
C GLU A 88 -4.78 -5.75 -2.94
N ASN A 89 -4.18 -4.83 -3.69
CA ASN A 89 -2.87 -5.07 -4.32
C ASN A 89 -1.76 -5.19 -3.27
N GLY A 90 -1.75 -4.30 -2.28
CA GLY A 90 -0.77 -4.33 -1.21
C GLY A 90 -0.85 -5.60 -0.38
N ARG A 91 -2.07 -5.99 0.02
CA ARG A 91 -2.33 -7.25 0.72
C ARG A 91 -1.84 -8.46 -0.08
N ARG A 92 -2.14 -8.51 -1.38
CA ARG A 92 -1.71 -9.61 -2.26
C ARG A 92 -0.18 -9.72 -2.30
N TRP A 93 0.52 -8.60 -2.48
CA TRP A 93 1.98 -8.58 -2.51
C TRP A 93 2.58 -9.04 -1.18
N LEU A 94 2.03 -8.56 -0.05
CA LEU A 94 2.50 -8.99 1.27
C LEU A 94 2.23 -10.49 1.51
N LYS A 95 1.06 -11.02 1.12
CA LYS A 95 0.80 -12.47 1.23
C LYS A 95 1.82 -13.32 0.46
N GLU A 96 2.31 -12.83 -0.68
CA GLU A 96 3.27 -13.54 -1.52
C GLU A 96 4.70 -13.45 -0.98
N HIS A 97 5.11 -12.27 -0.51
CA HIS A 97 6.51 -12.01 -0.18
C HIS A 97 6.81 -11.91 1.32
N LEU A 98 5.86 -11.45 2.12
CA LEU A 98 5.99 -11.17 3.56
C LEU A 98 4.70 -11.53 4.32
N PRO A 99 4.27 -12.80 4.30
CA PRO A 99 2.97 -13.20 4.86
C PRO A 99 2.85 -12.90 6.36
N GLU A 100 3.95 -12.76 7.09
CA GLU A 100 3.96 -12.40 8.50
C GLU A 100 3.51 -10.96 8.78
N LEU A 101 3.47 -10.10 7.76
CA LEU A 101 2.95 -8.72 7.84
C LEU A 101 1.44 -8.65 7.58
N VAL A 102 0.81 -9.77 7.22
CA VAL A 102 -0.63 -9.88 7.03
C VAL A 102 -1.23 -10.54 8.27
N THR A 103 -1.95 -9.76 9.07
CA THR A 103 -2.47 -10.22 10.36
C THR A 103 -3.84 -10.87 10.27
N GLU A 104 -4.62 -10.51 9.26
CA GLU A 104 -5.98 -10.98 9.06
C GLU A 104 -6.07 -12.12 8.04
N THR A 105 -7.01 -13.01 8.28
CA THR A 105 -7.37 -14.10 7.37
C THR A 105 -8.10 -13.60 6.12
N ASP A 106 -8.20 -14.44 5.10
CA ASP A 106 -8.99 -14.11 3.90
C ASP A 106 -10.47 -13.90 4.23
N ASP A 107 -11.03 -14.67 5.16
CA ASP A 107 -12.43 -14.53 5.58
C ASP A 107 -12.66 -13.21 6.34
N GLU A 108 -11.74 -12.82 7.23
CA GLU A 108 -11.79 -11.53 7.92
C GLU A 108 -11.66 -10.36 6.94
N TRP A 109 -10.80 -10.49 5.93
CA TRP A 109 -10.65 -9.50 4.87
C TRP A 109 -11.95 -9.31 4.07
N GLU A 110 -12.58 -10.41 3.64
CA GLU A 110 -13.86 -10.33 2.92
C GLU A 110 -14.97 -9.73 3.79
N ALA A 111 -15.03 -10.09 5.08
CA ALA A 111 -15.99 -9.52 6.02
C ALA A 111 -15.81 -8.00 6.19
N GLN A 112 -14.57 -7.52 6.27
CA GLN A 112 -14.27 -6.08 6.37
C GLN A 112 -14.71 -5.30 5.12
N LYS A 113 -14.52 -5.88 3.93
CA LYS A 113 -15.00 -5.28 2.67
C LYS A 113 -16.53 -5.13 2.66
N VAL A 114 -17.25 -6.15 3.08
CA VAL A 114 -18.73 -6.12 3.15
C VAL A 114 -19.21 -5.07 4.15
N GLU A 115 -18.61 -5.00 5.33
CA GLU A 115 -19.01 -4.02 6.36
C GLU A 115 -18.73 -2.57 5.94
N SER A 116 -17.59 -2.33 5.26
CA SER A 116 -17.24 -1.02 4.70
C SER A 116 -18.27 -0.54 3.67
N ASN A 117 -18.73 -1.45 2.81
CA ASN A 117 -19.79 -1.15 1.83
C ASN A 117 -21.11 -0.82 2.53
N ARG A 118 -21.52 -1.63 3.51
CA ARG A 118 -22.77 -1.43 4.27
C ARG A 118 -22.78 -0.09 5.02
N THR A 119 -21.68 0.28 5.65
CA THR A 119 -21.56 1.54 6.41
C THR A 119 -21.59 2.76 5.49
N SER A 120 -21.16 2.60 4.25
CA SER A 120 -21.11 3.67 3.25
C SER A 120 -22.48 3.95 2.61
N GLU A 121 -23.35 2.95 2.54
CA GLU A 121 -24.74 3.08 2.07
C GLU A 121 -25.67 3.73 3.11
N VAL A 122 -25.46 3.47 4.40
CA VAL A 122 -26.30 4.04 5.49
C VAL A 122 -26.04 5.53 5.73
N ARG A 123 -24.94 6.08 5.20
CA ARG A 123 -24.53 7.49 5.37
C ARG A 123 -24.76 8.37 4.14
N ASN A 124 -25.45 7.87 3.11
CA ASN A 124 -25.96 8.64 1.98
C ASN A 124 -27.48 8.81 2.10
#